data_AF-K4LIS5-F1
#
_entry.id   AF-K4LIS5-F1
#
_cell.length_a   1.000
_cell.length_b   1.000
_cell.length_c   1.000
_cell.angle_alpha   90.00
_cell.angle_beta   90.00
_cell.angle_gamma   90.00
#
_symmetry.space_group_name_H-M   'P 1'
#
loop_
_entity.id
_entity.type
_entity.pdbx_description
1 polymer ?
#
loop_
_entity_poly.entity_id
_entity_poly.type
_entity_poly.pdbx_seq_one_letter_code
_entity_poly.pdbx_strand_id
1 'polypeptide(L)'
;MKKPKTGPSPFELLKFPGSFWPFGKKKKGKRETEDEDEELYSLYQARENWKKALLKKKAGQYDMATIYFRKSLEMLIKANCPGYVSPAERNLLNLSKKAFPALPEQIRSAITFLNPHYTLVKSVYTPDFADEVHEQARLVAEWIFSQSSKLKRFELDPR
;
A
#
# COMPACT_ATOMS: atom_id res chain seq x y z
N MET A 1 51.99 36.36 -29.55
CA MET A 1 50.59 35.91 -29.66
C MET A 1 50.46 34.50 -29.09
N LYS A 2 49.79 34.35 -27.94
CA LYS A 2 49.59 33.08 -27.23
C LYS A 2 48.31 32.40 -27.72
N LYS A 3 48.38 31.13 -28.14
CA LYS A 3 47.23 30.23 -28.30
C LYS A 3 47.11 29.32 -27.05
N PRO A 4 45.90 28.90 -26.67
CA PRO A 4 45.58 28.50 -25.30
C PRO A 4 46.03 27.08 -24.97
N LYS A 5 46.49 26.89 -23.72
CA LYS A 5 46.65 25.58 -23.10
C LYS A 5 45.27 25.07 -22.68
N THR A 6 44.74 24.08 -23.37
CA THR A 6 43.56 23.33 -22.91
C THR A 6 43.96 22.55 -21.66
N GLY A 7 43.32 22.88 -20.53
CA GLY A 7 43.44 22.13 -19.29
C GLY A 7 42.85 20.71 -19.41
N PRO A 8 43.11 19.84 -18.42
CA PRO A 8 42.61 18.47 -18.42
C PRO A 8 41.08 18.44 -18.45
N SER A 9 40.56 17.43 -19.16
CA SER A 9 39.14 17.15 -19.33
C SER A 9 38.42 16.98 -17.98
N PRO A 10 37.15 17.44 -17.82
CA PRO A 10 36.38 17.30 -16.58
C PRO A 10 36.12 15.85 -16.14
N PHE A 11 36.50 14.86 -16.96
CA PHE A 11 36.31 13.44 -16.68
C PHE A 11 37.49 12.77 -15.96
N GLU A 12 38.56 13.51 -15.62
CA GLU A 12 39.71 12.95 -14.88
C GLU A 12 39.64 13.14 -13.34
N LEU A 13 38.57 13.74 -12.82
CA LEU A 13 38.36 13.90 -11.36
C LEU A 13 37.25 12.98 -10.86
N LEU A 14 37.47 11.65 -10.89
CA LEU A 14 36.81 10.69 -9.98
C LEU A 14 37.42 9.29 -10.15
N LYS A 15 38.69 9.14 -9.78
CA LYS A 15 39.25 7.84 -9.40
C LYS A 15 39.29 7.78 -7.87
N PHE A 16 38.31 7.10 -7.28
CA PHE A 16 38.41 6.58 -5.92
C PHE A 16 38.54 5.05 -5.96
N PRO A 17 39.44 4.46 -5.16
CA PRO A 17 39.78 3.05 -5.22
C PRO A 17 38.88 2.21 -4.31
N GLY A 18 38.60 0.98 -4.73
CA GLY A 18 38.26 -0.11 -3.84
C GLY A 18 36.80 -0.17 -3.38
N SER A 19 36.00 -0.97 -4.06
CA SER A 19 35.06 -1.90 -3.40
C SER A 19 34.70 -3.01 -4.38
N PHE A 20 35.31 -4.18 -4.16
CA PHE A 20 34.92 -5.44 -4.76
C PHE A 20 33.56 -5.86 -4.19
N TRP A 21 32.53 -5.88 -5.03
CA TRP A 21 31.34 -6.72 -4.83
C TRP A 21 31.15 -7.53 -6.11
N PRO A 22 31.14 -8.88 -6.05
CA PRO A 22 31.14 -9.68 -7.25
C PRO A 22 29.75 -9.64 -7.88
N PHE A 23 29.68 -9.21 -9.14
CA PHE A 23 28.55 -9.49 -10.02
C PHE A 23 28.50 -11.00 -10.28
N GLY A 24 27.87 -11.72 -9.35
CA GLY A 24 27.40 -13.07 -9.58
C GLY A 24 26.31 -13.04 -10.64
N LYS A 25 26.53 -13.79 -11.72
CA LYS A 25 25.56 -14.08 -12.79
C LYS A 25 24.16 -14.23 -12.21
N LYS A 26 23.23 -13.34 -12.58
CA LYS A 26 21.79 -13.54 -12.33
C LYS A 26 21.33 -14.82 -13.05
N LYS A 27 21.34 -15.94 -12.31
CA LYS A 27 20.47 -17.07 -12.62
C LYS A 27 19.04 -16.55 -12.57
N LYS A 28 18.26 -16.81 -13.63
CA LYS A 28 16.80 -16.76 -13.60
C LYS A 28 16.32 -17.79 -12.56
N GLY A 29 16.30 -17.40 -11.30
CA GLY A 29 15.71 -18.13 -10.19
C GLY A 29 14.30 -17.62 -9.96
N LYS A 30 13.37 -18.56 -9.74
CA LYS A 30 11.94 -18.39 -9.46
C LYS A 30 11.55 -17.05 -8.80
N ARG A 31 10.62 -16.34 -9.45
CA ARG A 31 9.89 -15.17 -8.91
C ARG A 31 9.04 -15.48 -7.66
N GLU A 32 8.83 -16.75 -7.34
CA GLU A 32 7.90 -17.18 -6.29
C GLU A 32 8.24 -16.63 -4.89
N THR A 33 9.52 -16.46 -4.52
CA THR A 33 9.87 -16.03 -3.15
C THR A 33 9.73 -14.53 -2.89
N GLU A 34 9.95 -13.66 -3.89
CA GLU A 34 9.84 -12.21 -3.70
C GLU A 34 8.36 -11.77 -3.61
N ASP A 35 7.50 -12.39 -4.42
CA ASP A 35 6.06 -12.10 -4.43
C ASP A 35 5.39 -12.55 -3.11
N GLU A 36 5.82 -13.68 -2.53
CA GLU A 36 5.31 -14.17 -1.23
C GLU A 36 5.70 -13.27 -0.05
N ASP A 37 6.92 -12.73 -0.05
CA ASP A 37 7.40 -11.83 1.01
C ASP A 37 6.68 -10.47 0.96
N GLU A 38 6.42 -9.92 -0.23
CA GLU A 38 5.66 -8.67 -0.40
C GLU A 38 4.17 -8.84 -0.06
N GLU A 39 3.57 -9.97 -0.42
CA GLU A 39 2.20 -10.34 -0.03
C GLU A 39 2.07 -10.38 1.49
N LEU A 40 2.97 -11.12 2.16
CA LEU A 40 2.96 -11.28 3.61
C LEU A 40 3.19 -9.95 4.34
N TYR A 41 4.11 -9.12 3.85
CA TYR A 41 4.36 -7.78 4.39
C TYR A 41 3.12 -6.89 4.29
N SER A 42 2.44 -6.92 3.13
CA SER A 42 1.23 -6.13 2.90
C SER A 42 0.09 -6.56 3.83
N LEU A 43 -0.11 -7.87 4.03
CA LEU A 43 -1.10 -8.38 4.97
C LEU A 43 -0.79 -8.00 6.42
N TYR A 44 0.47 -8.07 6.83
CA TYR A 44 0.87 -7.60 8.16
C TYR A 44 0.53 -6.11 8.36
N GLN A 45 0.89 -5.26 7.39
CA GLN A 45 0.59 -3.83 7.44
C GLN A 45 -0.92 -3.56 7.44
N ALA A 46 -1.70 -4.31 6.67
CA ALA A 46 -3.16 -4.22 6.68
C ALA A 46 -3.72 -4.43 8.09
N ARG A 47 -3.24 -5.46 8.81
CA ARG A 47 -3.70 -5.79 10.17
C ARG A 47 -3.35 -4.70 11.17
N GLU A 48 -2.12 -4.22 11.13
CA GLU A 48 -1.66 -3.18 12.05
C GLU A 48 -2.38 -1.84 11.82
N ASN A 49 -2.68 -1.50 10.56
CA ASN A 49 -3.51 -0.33 10.26
C ASN A 49 -4.95 -0.50 10.76
N TRP A 50 -5.55 -1.69 10.60
CA TRP A 50 -6.90 -1.96 11.09
C TRP A 50 -7.00 -1.80 12.61
N LYS A 51 -6.08 -2.42 13.37
CA LYS A 51 -6.01 -2.25 14.83
C LYS A 51 -5.86 -0.79 15.24
N LYS A 52 -4.97 -0.04 14.58
CA LYS A 52 -4.81 1.40 14.82
C LYS A 52 -6.10 2.16 14.54
N ALA A 53 -6.82 1.83 13.48
CA ALA A 53 -8.10 2.46 13.16
C ALA A 53 -9.11 2.30 14.30
N LEU A 54 -9.29 1.08 14.80
CA LEU A 54 -10.19 0.77 15.91
C LEU A 54 -9.78 1.51 17.21
N LEU A 55 -8.49 1.52 17.54
CA LEU A 55 -7.98 2.25 18.71
C LEU A 55 -8.23 3.77 18.60
N LYS A 56 -8.03 4.33 17.40
CA LYS A 56 -8.26 5.77 17.15
C LYS A 56 -9.73 6.13 17.22
N LYS A 57 -10.60 5.28 16.69
CA LYS A 57 -12.05 5.42 16.77
C LYS A 57 -12.51 5.41 18.24
N LYS A 58 -12.06 4.45 19.04
CA LYS A 58 -12.35 4.37 20.48
C LYS A 58 -11.86 5.60 21.26
N ALA A 59 -10.75 6.19 20.83
CA ALA A 59 -10.18 7.41 21.42
C ALA A 59 -10.83 8.72 20.92
N GLY A 60 -11.88 8.66 20.09
CA GLY A 60 -12.53 9.84 19.51
C GLY A 60 -11.72 10.56 18.42
N GLN A 61 -10.63 9.95 17.92
CA GLN A 61 -9.78 10.49 16.86
C GLN A 61 -10.28 10.00 15.49
N TYR A 62 -11.47 10.46 15.10
CA TYR A 62 -12.22 9.96 13.94
C TYR A 62 -11.54 10.22 12.59
N ASP A 63 -10.79 11.31 12.49
CA ASP A 63 -9.94 11.63 11.33
C ASP A 63 -8.84 10.56 11.14
N MET A 64 -8.12 10.27 12.21
CA MET A 64 -7.06 9.26 12.22
C MET A 64 -7.63 7.86 12.02
N ALA A 65 -8.79 7.55 12.61
CA ALA A 65 -9.48 6.28 12.39
C ALA A 65 -9.78 6.07 10.90
N THR A 66 -10.33 7.10 10.24
CA THR A 66 -10.66 7.07 8.81
C THR A 66 -9.41 6.83 7.95
N ILE A 67 -8.32 7.56 8.24
CA ILE A 67 -7.04 7.38 7.53
C ILE A 67 -6.52 5.95 7.69
N TYR A 68 -6.59 5.38 8.88
CA TYR A 68 -6.07 4.04 9.15
C TYR A 68 -6.93 2.93 8.53
N PHE A 69 -8.27 3.05 8.53
CA PHE A 69 -9.13 2.11 7.78
C PHE A 69 -8.78 2.10 6.30
N ARG A 70 -8.65 3.29 5.71
CA ARG A 70 -8.26 3.42 4.30
C ARG A 70 -6.89 2.80 4.00
N LYS A 71 -5.88 3.04 4.86
CA LYS A 71 -4.55 2.43 4.72
C LYS A 71 -4.59 0.91 4.83
N SER A 72 -5.43 0.38 5.72
CA SER A 72 -5.63 -1.06 5.84
C SER A 72 -6.15 -1.65 4.53
N LEU A 73 -7.17 -1.05 3.93
CA LEU A 73 -7.71 -1.48 2.63
C LEU A 73 -6.69 -1.35 1.49
N GLU A 74 -5.91 -0.27 1.47
CA GLU A 74 -4.85 -0.09 0.49
C GLU A 74 -3.88 -1.29 0.50
N MET A 75 -3.45 -1.72 1.68
CA MET A 75 -2.55 -2.86 1.85
C MET A 75 -3.23 -4.19 1.52
N LEU A 76 -4.50 -4.37 1.90
CA LEU A 76 -5.28 -5.56 1.54
C LEU A 76 -5.42 -5.72 0.03
N ILE A 77 -5.73 -4.63 -0.68
CA ILE A 77 -5.86 -4.67 -2.14
C ILE A 77 -4.49 -4.92 -2.79
N LYS A 78 -3.42 -4.27 -2.30
CA LYS A 78 -2.05 -4.48 -2.79
C LYS A 78 -1.61 -5.94 -2.66
N ALA A 79 -1.95 -6.60 -1.55
CA ALA A 79 -1.67 -8.03 -1.36
C ALA A 79 -2.37 -8.95 -2.38
N ASN A 80 -3.39 -8.46 -3.09
CA ASN A 80 -4.10 -9.21 -4.12
C ASN A 80 -3.73 -8.75 -5.55
N CYS A 81 -2.85 -7.77 -5.71
CA CYS A 81 -2.40 -7.35 -7.03
C CYS A 81 -1.40 -8.35 -7.62
N PRO A 82 -1.55 -8.76 -8.90
CA PRO A 82 -0.55 -9.56 -9.56
C PRO A 82 0.68 -8.70 -9.90
N GLY A 83 1.82 -9.05 -9.31
CA GLY A 83 3.12 -8.42 -9.56
C GLY A 83 3.28 -7.04 -8.93
N TYR A 84 4.32 -6.32 -9.35
CA TYR A 84 4.74 -5.07 -8.72
C TYR A 84 3.66 -3.98 -8.73
N VAL A 85 3.39 -3.43 -7.55
CA VAL A 85 2.59 -2.22 -7.37
C VAL A 85 3.47 -1.10 -6.84
N SER A 86 3.43 0.07 -7.50
CA SER A 86 4.16 1.23 -7.00
C SER A 86 3.74 1.59 -5.56
N PRO A 87 4.69 1.82 -4.65
CA PRO A 87 4.39 2.34 -3.31
C PRO A 87 3.65 3.69 -3.32
N ALA A 88 3.80 4.47 -4.39
CA ALA A 88 3.12 5.75 -4.56
C ALA A 88 1.67 5.62 -5.03
N GLU A 89 1.27 4.45 -5.56
CA GLU A 89 -0.11 4.20 -5.93
C GLU A 89 -0.96 4.01 -4.67
N ARG A 90 -1.92 4.92 -4.49
CA ARG A 90 -2.82 4.94 -3.33
C ARG A 90 -4.29 5.01 -3.72
N ASN A 91 -4.62 5.17 -5.00
CA ASN A 91 -6.01 5.23 -5.44
C ASN A 91 -6.62 3.82 -5.35
N LEU A 92 -7.58 3.65 -4.44
CA LEU A 92 -8.17 2.35 -4.15
C LEU A 92 -8.89 1.78 -5.37
N LEU A 93 -9.59 2.60 -6.16
CA LEU A 93 -10.26 2.14 -7.37
C LEU A 93 -9.27 1.63 -8.43
N ASN A 94 -8.15 2.32 -8.61
CA ASN A 94 -7.10 1.87 -9.54
C ASN A 94 -6.42 0.59 -9.06
N LEU A 95 -6.13 0.49 -7.76
CA LEU A 95 -5.59 -0.73 -7.16
C LEU A 95 -6.55 -1.91 -7.31
N SER A 96 -7.85 -1.72 -7.04
CA SER A 96 -8.83 -2.78 -7.11
C SER A 96 -9.06 -3.30 -8.53
N LYS A 97 -8.96 -2.44 -9.55
CA LYS A 97 -8.99 -2.86 -10.97
C LYS A 97 -7.79 -3.72 -11.36
N LYS A 98 -6.64 -3.55 -10.69
CA LYS A 98 -5.45 -4.37 -10.91
C LYS A 98 -5.55 -5.70 -10.16
N ALA A 99 -6.06 -5.68 -8.93
CA ALA A 99 -6.18 -6.85 -8.07
C ALA A 99 -7.31 -7.81 -8.50
N PHE A 100 -8.43 -7.28 -8.98
CA PHE A 100 -9.63 -8.08 -9.20
C PHE A 100 -10.17 -7.90 -10.63
N PRO A 101 -10.58 -9.00 -11.30
CA PRO A 101 -11.10 -8.93 -12.67
C PRO A 101 -12.44 -8.20 -12.75
N ALA A 102 -13.26 -8.28 -11.70
CA ALA A 102 -14.54 -7.59 -11.60
C ALA A 102 -14.84 -7.21 -10.15
N LEU A 103 -15.48 -6.04 -9.98
CA LEU A 103 -15.98 -5.56 -8.69
C LEU A 103 -17.50 -5.57 -8.70
N PRO A 104 -18.17 -6.23 -7.73
CA PRO A 104 -19.59 -6.05 -7.49
C PRO A 104 -19.91 -4.56 -7.26
N GLU A 105 -21.09 -4.13 -7.68
CA GLU A 105 -21.46 -2.69 -7.64
C GLU A 105 -21.43 -2.12 -6.22
N GLN A 106 -21.86 -2.91 -5.24
CA GLN A 106 -21.83 -2.53 -3.83
C GLN A 106 -20.39 -2.29 -3.33
N ILE A 107 -19.46 -3.16 -3.71
CA ILE A 107 -18.04 -3.05 -3.35
C ILE A 107 -17.41 -1.84 -4.05
N ARG A 108 -17.74 -1.62 -5.32
CA ARG A 108 -17.30 -0.44 -6.06
C ARG A 108 -17.77 0.86 -5.40
N SER A 109 -19.02 0.90 -4.97
CA SER A 109 -19.59 2.05 -4.26
C SER A 109 -18.87 2.30 -2.93
N ALA A 110 -18.66 1.25 -2.13
CA ALA A 110 -17.91 1.33 -0.87
C ALA A 110 -16.48 1.83 -1.08
N ILE A 111 -15.77 1.28 -2.07
CA ILE A 111 -14.41 1.72 -2.41
C ILE A 111 -14.42 3.17 -2.88
N THR A 112 -15.42 3.58 -3.68
CA THR A 112 -15.56 4.97 -4.14
C THR A 112 -15.74 5.94 -2.98
N PHE A 113 -16.57 5.57 -2.00
CA PHE A 113 -16.73 6.33 -0.76
C PHE A 113 -15.41 6.44 0.02
N LEU A 114 -14.62 5.37 0.12
CA LEU A 114 -13.37 5.34 0.87
C LEU A 114 -12.15 5.88 0.10
N ASN A 115 -12.26 6.03 -1.21
CA ASN A 115 -11.15 6.38 -2.09
C ASN A 115 -10.54 7.77 -1.84
N PRO A 116 -11.33 8.83 -1.56
CA PRO A 116 -10.79 10.16 -1.30
C PRO A 116 -9.65 10.11 -0.29
N HIS A 117 -8.57 10.80 -0.63
CA HIS A 117 -7.58 11.18 0.36
C HIS A 117 -8.24 12.25 1.20
N TYR A 118 -8.91 11.85 2.29
CA TYR A 118 -9.63 12.79 3.12
C TYR A 118 -8.67 13.88 3.63
N THR A 119 -8.77 15.05 3.02
CA THR A 119 -7.95 16.21 3.32
C THR A 119 -8.58 16.95 4.48
N LEU A 120 -7.97 16.80 5.66
CA LEU A 120 -7.76 17.78 6.75
C LEU A 120 -8.88 18.73 7.22
N VAL A 121 -10.12 18.64 6.76
CA VAL A 121 -11.24 19.37 7.36
C VAL A 121 -11.76 18.54 8.54
N LYS A 122 -11.17 18.77 9.72
CA LYS A 122 -11.45 17.98 10.93
C LYS A 122 -12.93 17.92 11.30
N SER A 123 -13.72 18.94 10.96
CA SER A 123 -15.16 19.00 11.27
C SER A 123 -16.02 17.98 10.53
N VAL A 124 -15.50 17.35 9.48
CA VAL A 124 -16.24 16.30 8.72
C VAL A 124 -16.20 14.96 9.44
N TYR A 125 -15.20 14.73 10.30
CA TYR A 125 -15.01 13.43 10.96
C TYR A 125 -15.78 13.37 12.27
N THR A 126 -17.08 13.09 12.16
CA THR A 126 -17.96 12.82 13.30
C THR A 126 -17.86 11.34 13.74
N PRO A 127 -18.39 10.97 14.91
CA PRO A 127 -18.53 9.57 15.30
C PRO A 127 -19.29 8.76 14.24
N ASP A 128 -20.45 9.25 13.80
CA ASP A 128 -21.30 8.60 12.80
C ASP A 128 -20.56 8.39 11.47
N PHE A 129 -19.79 9.38 11.04
CA PHE A 129 -18.97 9.26 9.84
C PHE A 129 -17.89 8.18 9.99
N ALA A 130 -17.24 8.09 11.16
CA ALA A 130 -16.27 7.03 11.44
C ALA A 130 -16.93 5.65 11.56
N ASP A 131 -18.18 5.56 11.99
CA ASP A 131 -18.98 4.33 11.96
C ASP A 131 -19.27 3.91 10.52
N GLU A 132 -19.71 4.83 9.67
CA GLU A 132 -19.95 4.56 8.25
C GLU A 132 -18.66 4.11 7.54
N VAL A 133 -17.55 4.81 7.76
CA VAL A 133 -16.23 4.41 7.24
C VAL A 133 -15.86 3.00 7.68
N HIS A 134 -16.08 2.66 8.96
CA HIS A 134 -15.79 1.33 9.47
C HIS A 134 -16.64 0.27 8.77
N GLU A 135 -17.95 0.49 8.62
CA GLU A 135 -18.84 -0.47 7.96
C GLU A 135 -18.51 -0.65 6.47
N GLN A 136 -18.25 0.44 5.74
CA GLN A 136 -17.82 0.36 4.35
C GLN A 136 -16.47 -0.36 4.22
N ALA A 137 -15.53 -0.10 5.14
CA ALA A 137 -14.24 -0.78 5.13
C ALA A 137 -14.37 -2.27 5.47
N ARG A 138 -15.24 -2.63 6.41
CA ARG A 138 -15.54 -4.01 6.79
C ARG A 138 -16.14 -4.77 5.61
N LEU A 139 -17.13 -4.19 4.95
CA LEU A 139 -17.77 -4.76 3.76
C LEU A 139 -16.73 -5.09 2.67
N VAL A 140 -15.83 -4.16 2.37
CA VAL A 140 -14.77 -4.37 1.37
C VAL A 140 -13.78 -5.45 1.82
N ALA A 141 -13.34 -5.42 3.08
CA ALA A 141 -12.38 -6.38 3.61
C ALA A 141 -12.95 -7.81 3.62
N GLU A 142 -14.18 -8.00 4.10
CA GLU A 142 -14.88 -9.29 4.09
C GLU A 142 -15.03 -9.83 2.67
N TRP A 143 -15.39 -8.97 1.71
CA TRP A 143 -15.45 -9.37 0.32
C TRP A 143 -14.07 -9.78 -0.21
N ILE A 144 -13.00 -9.03 0.06
CA ILE A 144 -11.63 -9.41 -0.34
C ILE A 144 -11.27 -10.80 0.22
N PHE A 145 -11.60 -11.08 1.49
CA PHE A 145 -11.35 -12.38 2.10
C PHE A 145 -12.15 -13.51 1.47
N SER A 146 -13.36 -13.23 0.98
CA SER A 146 -14.14 -14.20 0.22
C SER A 146 -13.50 -14.58 -1.12
N GLN A 147 -12.65 -13.72 -1.69
CA GLN A 147 -11.99 -13.97 -2.98
C GLN A 147 -10.74 -14.83 -2.87
N SER A 148 -10.17 -15.00 -1.67
CA SER A 148 -8.90 -15.72 -1.48
C SER A 148 -8.96 -16.70 -0.31
N SER A 149 -8.71 -17.97 -0.60
CA SER A 149 -8.56 -19.02 0.41
C SER A 149 -7.38 -18.77 1.36
N LYS A 150 -6.36 -18.02 0.92
CA LYS A 150 -5.18 -17.65 1.71
C LYS A 150 -5.49 -16.62 2.80
N LEU A 151 -6.50 -15.77 2.58
CA LEU A 151 -6.85 -14.68 3.50
C LEU A 151 -7.80 -15.08 4.62
N LYS A 152 -8.26 -16.34 4.65
CA LYS A 152 -9.10 -16.89 5.74
C LYS A 152 -8.49 -16.77 7.14
N ARG A 153 -7.17 -16.50 7.25
CA ARG A 153 -6.45 -16.32 8.52
C ARG A 153 -6.46 -14.87 9.03
N PHE A 154 -7.04 -13.93 8.30
CA PHE A 154 -7.10 -12.53 8.71
C PHE A 154 -8.37 -12.28 9.54
N GLU A 155 -8.24 -12.26 10.86
CA GLU A 155 -9.32 -11.83 11.75
C GLU A 155 -9.36 -10.30 11.81
N LEU A 156 -10.48 -9.72 11.37
CA LEU A 156 -10.74 -8.27 11.47
C LEU A 156 -10.99 -7.82 12.91
N ASP A 157 -11.37 -8.77 13.78
CA ASP A 157 -11.72 -8.51 15.15
C ASP A 157 -10.81 -9.32 16.08
N PRO A 158 -9.75 -8.71 16.67
CA PRO A 158 -9.00 -9.38 17.72
C PRO A 158 -9.88 -9.44 18.96
N ARG A 159 -10.39 -10.64 19.29
CA ARG A 159 -11.02 -10.91 20.58
C ARG A 159 -10.08 -10.59 21.74
#